data_AF-F0SQ73-F1
#
_entry.id   AF-F0SQ73-F1
#
_cell.length_a   1.000
_cell.length_b   1.000
_cell.length_c   1.000
_cell.angle_alpha   90.00
_cell.angle_beta   90.00
_cell.angle_gamma   90.00
#
_symmetry.space_group_name_H-M   'P 1'
#
loop_
_entity.id
_entity.type
_entity.pdbx_description
1 polymer ?
#
loop_
_entity_poly.entity_id
_entity_poly.type
_entity_poly.pdbx_seq_one_letter_code
_entity_poly.pdbx_strand_id
1 'polypeptide(L)' 'MDAVKSRQRLVGVSELSKITGYSVRTLQDLYRDHGMPCIRTSARMIRFNPDRVIEWLEQTYGQNAGK' A
#
# COMPACT_ATOMS: atom_id res chain seq x y z
N MET A 1 1.36 -10.46 27.44
CA MET A 1 1.67 -9.45 26.40
C MET A 1 1.85 -10.19 25.10
N ASP A 2 0.72 -10.54 24.48
CA ASP A 2 0.69 -11.34 23.28
C ASP A 2 1.29 -10.56 22.12
N ALA A 3 2.51 -10.92 21.74
CA ALA A 3 3.07 -10.57 20.47
C ALA A 3 2.25 -11.29 19.38
N VAL A 4 1.06 -10.77 19.10
CA VAL A 4 0.38 -11.00 17.82
C VAL A 4 1.29 -10.32 16.80
N LYS A 5 2.32 -11.04 16.36
CA LYS A 5 2.96 -10.81 15.08
C LYS A 5 1.85 -10.98 14.06
N SER A 6 1.11 -9.90 13.80
CA SER A 6 0.16 -9.80 12.71
C SER A 6 0.86 -10.37 11.51
N ARG A 7 0.39 -11.53 11.04
CA ARG A 7 0.84 -12.11 9.78
C ARG A 7 0.54 -11.04 8.76
N GLN A 8 1.55 -10.24 8.39
CA GLN A 8 1.39 -9.13 7.46
C GLN A 8 0.88 -9.73 6.15
N ARG A 9 -0.44 -9.66 5.94
CA ARG A 9 -1.08 -10.31 4.82
C ARG A 9 -0.76 -9.49 3.59
N LEU A 10 0.05 -10.06 2.71
CA LEU A 10 0.38 -9.45 1.44
C LEU A 10 -0.83 -9.55 0.50
N VAL A 11 -1.35 -8.39 0.11
CA VAL A 11 -2.56 -8.28 -0.72
C VAL A 11 -2.22 -7.89 -2.15
N GLY A 12 -3.10 -8.21 -3.10
CA GLY A 12 -3.02 -7.68 -4.47
C GLY A 12 -3.59 -6.27 -4.56
N VAL A 13 -3.40 -5.61 -5.71
CA VAL A 13 -3.85 -4.23 -5.93
C VAL A 13 -5.36 -4.04 -5.76
N SER A 14 -6.17 -5.03 -6.14
CA SER A 14 -7.64 -4.98 -6.00
C SER A 14 -8.10 -5.02 -4.54
N GLU A 15 -7.41 -5.78 -3.69
CA GLU A 15 -7.73 -5.83 -2.25
C GLU A 15 -7.16 -4.59 -1.53
N LEU A 16 -5.98 -4.12 -1.93
CA LEU A 16 -5.43 -2.84 -1.45
C LEU A 16 -6.36 -1.65 -1.77
N SER A 17 -7.00 -1.64 -2.94
CA SER A 17 -7.98 -0.62 -3.33
C SER A 17 -9.16 -0.56 -2.37
N LYS A 18 -9.66 -1.72 -1.91
CA LYS A 18 -10.74 -1.80 -0.93
C LYS A 18 -10.32 -1.31 0.45
N ILE A 19 -9.08 -1.57 0.85
CA ILE A 19 -8.54 -1.18 2.15
C ILE A 19 -8.28 0.33 2.21
N THR A 20 -7.66 0.88 1.17
CA THR A 20 -7.20 2.28 1.14
C THR A 20 -8.24 3.25 0.60
N GLY A 21 -9.29 2.75 -0.07
CA GLY A 21 -10.32 3.57 -0.73
C GLY A 21 -9.88 4.17 -2.07
N TYR A 22 -8.59 4.07 -2.44
CA TYR A 22 -8.10 4.55 -3.72
C TYR A 22 -8.49 3.61 -4.86
N SER A 23 -8.69 4.16 -6.06
CA SER A 23 -8.94 3.35 -7.25
C SER A 23 -7.73 2.46 -7.60
N VAL A 24 -7.99 1.29 -8.19
CA VAL A 24 -6.92 0.40 -8.68
C VAL A 24 -5.98 1.13 -9.63
N ARG A 25 -6.51 1.99 -10.51
CA ARG A 25 -5.71 2.79 -11.45
C ARG A 25 -4.78 3.74 -10.70
N THR A 26 -5.28 4.47 -9.72
CA THR A 26 -4.47 5.35 -8.88
C THR A 26 -3.35 4.58 -8.19
N LEU A 27 -3.66 3.43 -7.58
CA LEU A 27 -2.64 2.59 -6.95
C LEU A 27 -1.60 2.07 -7.94
N GLN A 28 -2.02 1.78 -9.19
CA GLN A 28 -1.10 1.38 -10.25
C GLN A 28 -0.13 2.49 -10.65
N ASP A 29 -0.63 3.69 -10.84
CA ASP A 29 0.19 4.85 -11.15
C ASP A 29 1.13 5.17 -9.97
N LEU A 30 0.66 5.06 -8.72
CA LEU A 30 1.48 5.30 -7.53
C LEU A 30 2.66 4.33 -7.40
N TYR A 31 2.50 3.03 -7.64
CA TYR A 31 3.66 2.11 -7.57
C TYR A 31 4.57 2.21 -8.78
N ARG A 32 4.04 2.54 -9.96
CA ARG A 32 4.83 2.62 -11.18
C ARG A 32 5.65 3.91 -11.25
N ASP A 33 5.03 5.02 -10.89
CA ASP A 33 5.56 6.36 -11.19
C ASP A 33 6.00 7.11 -9.92
N HIS A 34 5.45 6.77 -8.75
CA HIS A 34 5.72 7.46 -7.48
C HIS A 34 6.45 6.61 -6.44
N GLY A 35 6.83 5.38 -6.78
CA GLY A 35 7.64 4.52 -5.91
C GLY A 35 6.90 3.97 -4.68
N MET A 36 5.56 3.83 -4.75
CA MET A 36 4.77 3.24 -3.66
C MET A 36 5.33 1.86 -3.25
N PRO A 37 5.50 1.59 -1.93
CA PRO A 37 6.08 0.36 -1.44
C PRO A 37 5.35 -0.88 -1.95
N CYS A 38 6.07 -1.77 -2.63
CA CYS A 38 5.53 -3.01 -3.15
C CYS A 38 6.54 -4.15 -3.05
N ILE A 39 6.04 -5.39 -3.05
CA ILE A 39 6.83 -6.61 -3.03
C ILE A 39 6.58 -7.35 -4.33
N ARG A 40 7.63 -7.53 -5.12
CA ARG A 40 7.57 -8.34 -6.34
C ARG A 40 7.81 -9.79 -5.95
N THR A 41 6.76 -10.61 -6.01
CA THR A 41 6.86 -12.05 -5.70
C THR A 41 7.25 -12.87 -6.95
N SER A 42 7.05 -12.31 -8.14
CA SER A 42 7.47 -12.87 -9.43
C SER A 42 7.54 -11.76 -10.48
N ALA A 43 8.04 -12.05 -11.69
CA ALA A 43 8.18 -11.07 -12.77
C ALA A 43 6.89 -10.26 -13.08
N ARG A 44 5.72 -10.88 -12.89
CA ARG A 44 4.39 -10.27 -13.14
C ARG A 44 3.51 -10.12 -11.90
N MET A 45 3.96 -10.57 -10.73
CA MET A 45 3.13 -10.58 -9.53
C MET A 45 3.67 -9.58 -8.50
N ILE A 46 2.85 -8.57 -8.23
CA ILE A 46 3.13 -7.52 -7.25
C ILE A 46 2.14 -7.69 -6.10
N ARG A 47 2.66 -7.65 -4.89
CA ARG A 47 1.90 -7.69 -3.64
C ARG A 47 2.24 -6.47 -2.80
N PHE A 48 1.34 -6.12 -1.90
CA PHE A 48 1.44 -4.94 -1.07
C PHE A 48 1.22 -5.32 0.38
N ASN A 49 2.00 -4.71 1.27
CA ASN A 49 1.67 -4.67 2.68
C ASN A 49 0.78 -3.42 2.91
N PRO A 50 -0.50 -3.59 3.29
CA PRO A 50 -1.42 -2.46 3.47
C PRO A 50 -0.89 -1.41 4.45
N ASP A 51 -0.36 -1.83 5.60
CA ASP A 51 0.09 -0.91 6.65
C ASP A 51 1.23 -0.01 6.15
N ARG A 52 2.19 -0.61 5.42
CA ARG A 52 3.32 0.13 4.80
C ARG A 52 2.84 1.10 3.73
N VAL A 53 1.83 0.71 2.95
CA VAL A 53 1.28 1.59 1.92
C VAL A 53 0.51 2.75 2.55
N ILE A 54 -0.29 2.49 3.59
CA ILE A 54 -1.03 3.53 4.31
C ILE A 54 -0.05 4.52 4.94
N GLU A 55 0.97 4.04 5.66
CA GLU A 55 2.02 4.88 6.23
C GLU A 55 2.70 5.75 5.16
N TRP A 56 3.03 5.16 4.01
CA TRP A 56 3.61 5.90 2.90
C TRP A 56 2.66 6.95 2.30
N LEU A 57 1.37 6.62 2.16
CA LEU A 57 0.35 7.56 1.69
C LEU A 57 0.18 8.74 2.67
N GLU A 58 0.15 8.47 3.98
CA GLU A 58 0.08 9.49 5.02
C GLU A 58 1.32 10.40 5.03
N GLN A 59 2.52 9.84 4.83
CA GLN A 59 3.75 10.64 4.73
C GLN A 59 3.79 11.48 3.44
N THR A 60 3.34 10.92 2.32
CA THR A 60 3.42 11.56 1.01
C THR A 60 2.33 12.62 0.80
N TYR A 61 1.12 12.37 1.32
CA TYR A 61 -0.06 13.20 1.07
C TYR A 61 -0.75 13.74 2.33
N GLY A 62 -0.52 13.12 3.49
CA GLY A 62 -1.14 13.51 4.77
C GLY A 62 -0.58 14.82 5.36
N GLN A 63 0.59 15.29 4.92
CA GLN A 63 1.12 16.59 5.37
C GLN A 63 0.37 17.82 4.81
N ASN A 64 -0.64 17.65 3.94
CA ASN A 64 -1.44 18.77 3.42
C ASN A 64 -2.75 19.04 4.20
N ALA A 65 -3.02 18.32 5.29
CA ALA A 65 -4.26 18.47 6.07
C ALA A 65 -4.12 19.36 7.34
N GLY A 66 -3.00 20.06 7.51
CA GLY A 66 -2.73 20.89 8.69
C GLY A 66 -2.06 22.22 8.34
N LYS A 67 -2.81 23.15 7.74
CA LYS A 67 -2.54 24.58 7.77
C LYS A 67 -3.81 25.33 8.15
#